data_AF-A0A4Q3C3Z4-F1
#
_entry.id   AF-A0A4Q3C3Z4-F1
#
_cell.length_a   1.000
_cell.length_b   1.000
_cell.length_c   1.000
_cell.angle_alpha   90.00
_cell.angle_beta   90.00
_cell.angle_gamma   90.00
#
_symmetry.space_group_name_H-M   'P 1'
#
loop_
_entity.id
_entity.type
_entity.pdbx_description
1 polymer ?
#
loop_
_entity_poly.entity_id
_entity_poly.type
_entity_poly.pdbx_seq_one_letter_code
_entity_poly.pdbx_strand_id
1 'polypeptide(L)' 'MKTITLNMPDSLEIDNKEVVMLIATLLYEKGKLSLGQAAEMAGFSKRTFAELLGKYNVSIFNAPASDIAGDVTNA' A
#
# COMPACT_ATOMS: atom_id res chain seq x y z
N MET A 1 7.88 -2.87 -16.50
CA MET A 1 8.24 -2.52 -15.10
C MET A 1 8.93 -1.16 -15.10
N LYS A 2 8.75 -0.35 -14.06
CA LYS A 2 9.43 0.95 -13.89
C LYS A 2 10.34 0.86 -12.67
N THR A 3 11.54 1.44 -12.75
CA THR A 3 12.52 1.49 -11.66
C THR A 3 12.66 2.92 -11.15
N ILE A 4 12.60 3.10 -9.84
CA ILE A 4 12.83 4.37 -9.15
C ILE A 4 14.04 4.19 -8.24
N THR A 5 15.00 5.11 -8.31
CA THR A 5 16.19 5.14 -7.45
C THR A 5 16.07 6.33 -6.50
N LEU A 6 16.27 6.09 -5.20
CA LEU A 6 16.23 7.11 -4.17
C LEU A 6 17.59 7.16 -3.48
N ASN A 7 18.15 8.37 -3.36
CA ASN A 7 19.32 8.60 -2.52
C ASN A 7 18.80 8.99 -1.13
N MET A 8 19.15 8.20 -0.11
CA MET A 8 18.74 8.45 1.27
C MET A 8 19.94 8.94 2.09
N PRO A 9 19.72 9.74 3.14
CA PRO A 9 20.80 10.12 4.06
C PRO A 9 21.39 8.88 4.75
N ASP A 10 22.71 8.80 4.86
CA ASP A 10 23.39 7.69 5.53
C ASP A 10 23.04 7.57 7.02
N SER A 11 22.57 8.65 7.64
CA SER A 11 22.10 8.68 9.03
C SER A 11 20.72 8.06 9.23
N LEU A 12 20.01 7.72 8.15
CA LEU A 12 18.68 7.15 8.22
C LEU A 12 18.79 5.63 8.41
N GLU A 13 18.47 5.16 9.61
CA GLU A 13 18.42 3.73 9.94
C GLU A 13 17.11 3.12 9.43
N ILE A 14 17.00 2.91 8.12
CA ILE A 14 15.87 2.24 7.49
C ILE A 14 16.36 1.22 6.46
N ASP A 15 15.71 0.07 6.40
CA ASP A 15 16.03 -0.93 5.38
C ASP A 15 15.22 -0.72 4.08
N ASN A 16 15.74 -1.25 2.97
CA ASN A 16 15.09 -1.12 1.66
C ASN A 16 13.69 -1.75 1.63
N LYS A 17 13.44 -2.81 2.40
CA LYS A 17 12.13 -3.50 2.42
C LYS A 17 11.08 -2.65 3.13
N GLU A 18 11.47 -1.95 4.19
CA GLU A 18 10.63 -1.04 4.95
C GLU A 18 10.23 0.17 4.08
N VAL A 19 11.19 0.74 3.33
CA VAL A 19 10.89 1.79 2.33
C VAL A 19 9.89 1.29 1.29
N VAL A 20 10.12 0.10 0.72
CA VAL A 20 9.22 -0.47 -0.29
C VAL A 20 7.83 -0.73 0.30
N MET A 21 7.75 -1.23 1.53
CA MET A 21 6.48 -1.48 2.22
C MET A 21 5.70 -0.19 2.49
N LEU A 22 6.38 0.87 2.91
CA LEU A 22 5.78 2.21 3.10
C LEU A 22 5.21 2.75 1.78
N ILE A 23 5.98 2.65 0.69
CA ILE A 23 5.54 3.14 -0.61
C ILE A 23 4.37 2.30 -1.16
N ALA A 24 4.46 0.97 -1.07
CA ALA A 24 3.40 0.07 -1.52
C ALA A 24 2.08 0.33 -0.78
N THR A 25 2.17 0.50 0.54
CA THR A 25 1.03 0.83 1.42
C THR A 25 0.42 2.18 1.06
N LEU A 26 1.24 3.22 0.89
CA LEU A 26 0.78 4.56 0.52
C LEU A 26 0.10 4.58 -0.85
N LEU A 27 0.65 3.88 -1.84
CA LEU A 27 0.08 3.81 -3.17
C LEU A 27 -1.20 2.98 -3.21
N TYR A 28 -1.30 1.93 -2.39
CA TYR A 28 -2.54 1.20 -2.17
C TYR A 28 -3.59 2.13 -1.57
N GLU A 29 -3.33 2.78 -0.44
CA GLU A 29 -4.25 3.71 0.22
C GLU A 29 -4.74 4.84 -0.70
N LYS A 30 -3.90 5.31 -1.62
CA LYS A 30 -4.28 6.31 -2.63
C LYS A 30 -5.05 5.76 -3.84
N GLY A 31 -5.40 4.48 -3.85
CA GLY A 31 -6.06 3.80 -4.97
C GLY A 31 -5.20 3.71 -6.24
N LYS A 32 -3.89 3.95 -6.15
CA LYS A 32 -2.97 3.90 -7.31
C LYS A 32 -2.50 2.48 -7.60
N LEU A 33 -2.44 1.63 -6.57
CA LEU A 33 -2.21 0.20 -6.70
C LEU A 33 -3.41 -0.56 -6.15
N SER A 34 -3.80 -1.63 -6.84
CA SER A 34 -4.64 -2.65 -6.23
C SER A 34 -3.89 -3.39 -5.11
N LEU A 35 -4.62 -4.08 -4.23
CA LEU A 35 -4.03 -4.89 -3.16
C LEU A 35 -2.98 -5.88 -3.71
N GLY A 36 -3.26 -6.48 -4.88
CA GLY A 36 -2.35 -7.44 -5.51
C GLY A 36 -1.07 -6.80 -6.03
N GLN A 37 -1.16 -5.65 -6.68
CA GLN A 37 0.01 -4.94 -7.21
C GLN A 37 0.89 -4.39 -6.08
N ALA A 38 0.29 -3.89 -5.01
CA ALA A 38 1.02 -3.43 -3.83
C ALA A 38 1.72 -4.59 -3.11
N ALA A 39 1.05 -5.74 -2.99
CA ALA A 39 1.65 -6.96 -2.45
C ALA A 39 2.85 -7.44 -3.28
N GLU A 40 2.71 -7.47 -4.62
CA GLU A 40 3.80 -7.84 -5.53
C GLU A 40 4.98 -6.87 -5.41
N MET A 41 4.72 -5.56 -5.37
CA MET A 41 5.75 -4.53 -5.16
C MET A 41 6.52 -4.73 -3.85
N ALA A 42 5.82 -5.11 -2.78
CA ALA A 42 6.41 -5.37 -1.47
C ALA A 42 7.00 -6.78 -1.31
N GLY A 43 6.92 -7.64 -2.33
CA GLY A 43 7.45 -9.00 -2.28
C GLY A 43 6.64 -9.95 -1.38
N PHE A 44 5.34 -9.70 -1.21
CA PHE A 44 4.44 -10.48 -0.37
C PHE A 44 3.32 -11.13 -1.17
N SER A 45 2.71 -12.18 -0.59
CA SER A 45 1.42 -12.66 -1.06
C SER A 45 0.34 -11.60 -0.78
N LYS A 46 -0.76 -11.60 -1.56
CA LYS A 46 -1.89 -10.67 -1.33
C LYS A 46 -2.42 -10.77 0.11
N ARG A 47 -2.49 -11.99 0.65
CA ARG A 47 -2.95 -12.27 2.00
C ARG A 47 -2.02 -11.65 3.04
N THR A 48 -0.72 -11.93 2.92
CA THR A 48 0.30 -11.40 3.84
C THR A 48 0.32 -9.88 3.82
N PHE A 49 0.23 -9.26 2.64
CA PHE A 49 0.18 -7.81 2.54
C PHE A 49 -1.07 -7.23 3.23
N ALA A 50 -2.25 -7.83 3.03
CA ALA A 50 -3.48 -7.41 3.69
C ALA A 50 -3.39 -7.49 5.23
N GLU A 51 -2.79 -8.56 5.76
CA GLU A 51 -2.53 -8.72 7.20
C GLU A 51 -1.56 -7.65 7.74
N LEU A 52 -0.60 -7.21 6.93
CA LEU A 52 0.38 -6.20 7.31
C LEU A 52 -0.17 -4.77 7.26
N LEU A 53 -1.16 -4.45 6.43
CA LEU A 53 -1.74 -3.10 6.32
C LEU A 53 -2.17 -2.52 7.67
N GLY A 54 -2.74 -3.35 8.55
CA GLY A 54 -3.14 -2.92 9.89
C GLY A 54 -1.99 -2.39 10.75
N LYS A 55 -0.75 -2.88 10.55
CA LYS A 55 0.44 -2.38 11.25
C LYS A 55 0.84 -0.97 10.81
N TYR A 56 0.43 -0.57 9.61
CA TYR A 56 0.69 0.74 9.01
C TYR A 56 -0.53 1.68 9.11
N ASN A 57 -1.54 1.34 9.93
CA ASN A 57 -2.80 2.08 10.08
C ASN A 57 -3.57 2.29 8.76
N VAL A 58 -3.41 1.39 7.78
CA VAL A 58 -4.14 1.44 6.52
C VAL A 58 -5.27 0.41 6.54
N SER A 59 -6.45 0.85 6.13
CA SER A 59 -7.63 -0.02 5.99
C SER A 59 -7.39 -1.11 4.95
N ILE A 60 -7.81 -2.34 5.27
CA ILE A 60 -7.85 -3.45 4.30
C ILE A 60 -8.90 -3.19 3.20
N PHE A 61 -9.85 -2.31 3.47
CA PHE A 61 -10.81 -1.82 2.49
C PHE A 61 -10.31 -0.49 1.95
N ASN A 62 -9.64 -0.53 0.81
CA ASN A 62 -9.33 0.63 0.01
C ASN A 62 -10.53 1.00 -0.87
N ALA A 63 -11.57 1.49 -0.22
CA ALA A 63 -12.73 2.09 -0.87
C ALA A 63 -12.60 3.61 -0.73
N PRO A 64 -12.37 4.37 -1.82
CA PRO A 64 -12.45 5.82 -1.74
C PRO A 64 -13.87 6.20 -1.26
N ALA A 65 -13.98 7.28 -0.48
CA ALA A 65 -15.26 7.69 0.11
C ALA A 65 -16.39 7.88 -0.93
N SER A 66 -16.02 8.17 -2.19
CA SER A 66 -16.95 8.24 -3.33
C SER A 66 -17.66 6.92 -3.62
N ASP A 67 -16.99 5.79 -3.43
CA ASP A 67 -17.52 4.47 -3.77
C ASP A 67 -18.48 3.99 -2.68
N ILE A 68 -18.20 4.33 -1.42
CA ILE A 68 -19.08 4.02 -0.28
C ILE A 68 -20.44 4.73 -0.39
N ALA A 69 -20.46 5.97 -0.91
CA ALA A 69 -21.72 6.70 -1.10
C ALA A 69 -22.63 6.05 -2.15
N GLY A 70 -22.04 5.44 -3.20
CA GLY A 70 -22.77 4.68 -4.20
C GLY A 70 -23.41 3.41 -3.63
N ASP A 71 -22.69 2.70 -2.76
CA ASP A 71 -23.17 1.45 -2.15
C ASP A 71 -24.32 1.70 -1.15
N VAL A 72 -24.29 2.80 -0.39
CA VAL A 72 -25.39 3.16 0.53
C VAL A 72 -26.67 3.54 -0.21
N THR A 73 -26.55 4.13 -1.39
CA THR A 73 -27.72 4.58 -2.18
C THR A 73 -28.44 3.41 -2.88
N ASN A 74 -27.73 2.30 -3.10
CA ASN A 74 -28.23 1.11 -3.80
C ASN A 74 -28.66 -0.04 -2.86
N ALA A 75 -28.70 0.19 -1.54
CA ALA A 75 -29.14 -0.75 -0.51
C ALA A 75 -30.58 -0.47 -0.06
#